data_AF-A0A4Q8QF27-F1
#
_entry.id   AF-A0A4Q8QF27-F1
#
_cell.length_a   1.000
_cell.length_b   1.000
_cell.length_c   1.000
_cell.angle_alpha   90.00
_cell.angle_beta   90.00
_cell.angle_gamma   90.00
#
_symmetry.space_group_name_H-M   'P 1'
#
loop_
_entity.id
_entity.type
_entity.pdbx_description
1 polymer ?
#
loop_
_entity_poly.entity_id
_entity_poly.type
_entity_poly.pdbx_seq_one_letter_code
_entity_poly.pdbx_strand_id
1 'polypeptide(L)'
;MNEKKHTKYKTKYWLIASVIVLLAATIGAYKFVNGYLVKMTLNEDGTGQGYMKTPDILDMMLFFGIIAIGLLGLVLTIVNLVRIVRN
;
A
#
# COMPACT_ATOMS: atom_id res chain seq x y z
N MET A 1 -24.33 18.04 -22.79
CA MET A 1 -24.67 16.77 -22.08
C MET A 1 -23.56 15.70 -22.12
N ASN A 2 -22.44 15.92 -22.83
CA ASN A 2 -21.36 14.92 -22.99
C ASN A 2 -20.23 14.99 -21.93
N GLU A 3 -20.01 16.14 -21.30
CA GLU A 3 -18.87 16.31 -20.37
C GLU A 3 -19.03 15.56 -19.05
N LYS A 4 -20.26 15.51 -18.51
CA LYS A 4 -20.57 14.79 -17.25
C LYS A 4 -20.38 13.26 -17.38
N LYS A 5 -20.65 12.69 -18.56
CA LYS A 5 -20.39 11.25 -18.80
C LYS A 5 -18.89 10.97 -18.83
N HIS A 6 -18.11 11.78 -19.54
CA HIS A 6 -16.65 11.61 -19.63
C HIS A 6 -15.92 11.76 -18.30
N THR A 7 -16.37 12.67 -17.43
CA THR A 7 -15.82 12.81 -16.07
C THR A 7 -16.13 11.56 -15.23
N LYS A 8 -17.34 11.00 -15.34
CA LYS A 8 -17.74 9.79 -14.58
C LYS A 8 -16.89 8.56 -14.95
N TYR A 9 -16.53 8.40 -16.24
CA TYR A 9 -15.62 7.31 -16.65
C TYR A 9 -14.19 7.53 -16.14
N LYS A 10 -13.65 8.75 -16.27
CA LYS A 10 -12.31 9.07 -15.74
C LYS A 10 -12.24 8.79 -14.23
N THR A 11 -13.24 9.20 -13.44
CA THR A 11 -13.26 8.95 -11.99
C THR A 11 -13.29 7.44 -11.64
N LYS A 12 -13.97 6.60 -12.44
CA LYS A 12 -13.94 5.14 -12.26
C LYS A 12 -12.55 4.54 -12.50
N TYR A 13 -11.86 4.94 -13.57
CA TYR A 13 -10.48 4.48 -13.82
C TYR A 13 -9.50 4.94 -12.74
N TRP A 14 -9.63 6.18 -12.25
CA TRP A 14 -8.84 6.70 -11.14
C TRP A 14 -9.09 5.95 -9.83
N LEU A 15 -10.31 5.50 -9.58
CA LEU A 15 -10.64 4.67 -8.41
C LEU A 15 -10.04 3.27 -8.51
N ILE A 16 -10.04 2.65 -9.69
CA ILE A 16 -9.37 1.35 -9.90
C ILE A 16 -7.86 1.49 -9.68
N ALA A 17 -7.25 2.55 -10.23
CA ALA A 17 -5.82 2.82 -10.04
C ALA A 17 -5.47 3.01 -8.56
N SER A 18 -6.28 3.75 -7.80
CA SER A 18 -6.03 3.96 -6.37
C SER A 18 -6.18 2.66 -5.55
N VAL A 19 -7.12 1.79 -5.91
CA VAL A 19 -7.25 0.45 -5.30
C VAL A 19 -6.03 -0.42 -5.60
N ILE A 20 -5.50 -0.41 -6.83
CA ILE A 20 -4.29 -1.16 -7.18
C ILE A 20 -3.09 -0.67 -6.36
N VAL A 21 -2.94 0.65 -6.21
CA VAL A 21 -1.87 1.24 -5.37
C VAL A 21 -2.03 0.81 -3.92
N LEU A 22 -3.25 0.78 -3.39
CA LEU A 22 -3.54 0.33 -2.03
C LEU A 22 -3.13 -1.14 -1.82
N LEU A 23 -3.48 -2.01 -2.77
CA LEU A 23 -3.13 -3.43 -2.73
C LEU A 23 -1.62 -3.63 -2.80
N ALA A 24 -0.93 -2.91 -3.70
CA ALA A 24 0.52 -2.98 -3.82
C ALA A 24 1.22 -2.52 -2.53
N ALA A 25 0.76 -1.43 -1.92
CA ALA A 25 1.28 -0.95 -0.65
C ALA A 25 1.05 -1.97 0.49
N THR A 26 -0.13 -2.58 0.54
CA THR A 26 -0.46 -3.62 1.54
C THR A 26 0.43 -4.85 1.40
N ILE A 27 0.66 -5.32 0.17
CA ILE A 27 1.56 -6.45 -0.11
C ILE A 27 3.01 -6.10 0.27
N GLY A 28 3.46 -4.88 -0.04
CA GLY A 28 4.79 -4.39 0.34
C GLY A 28 4.98 -4.34 1.85
N ALA A 29 4.00 -3.80 2.58
CA ALA A 29 4.00 -3.78 4.03
C ALA A 29 3.97 -5.19 4.63
N TYR A 30 3.17 -6.11 4.09
CA TYR A 30 3.13 -7.50 4.53
C TYR A 30 4.47 -8.20 4.36
N LYS A 31 5.13 -8.04 3.20
CA LYS A 31 6.46 -8.61 2.96
C LYS A 31 7.50 -8.05 3.93
N PHE A 32 7.42 -6.76 4.25
CA PHE A 32 8.31 -6.15 5.24
C PHE A 32 8.06 -6.71 6.64
N VAL A 33 6.81 -6.73 7.11
CA VAL A 33 6.45 -7.26 8.43
C VAL A 33 6.82 -8.74 8.55
N ASN A 34 6.46 -9.55 7.55
CA ASN A 34 6.75 -10.97 7.61
C ASN A 34 8.25 -11.26 7.47
N GLY A 35 8.93 -10.57 6.56
CA GLY A 35 10.37 -10.74 6.30
C GLY A 35 11.26 -10.25 7.45
N TYR A 36 10.92 -9.12 8.06
CA TYR A 36 11.77 -8.48 9.06
C TYR A 36 11.24 -8.62 10.49
N LEU A 37 9.94 -8.52 10.75
CA LEU A 37 9.45 -8.62 12.13
C LEU A 37 9.22 -10.07 12.52
N VAL A 38 8.48 -10.84 11.71
CA VAL A 38 8.08 -12.21 12.04
C VAL A 38 9.28 -13.15 11.95
N LYS A 39 10.02 -13.15 10.84
CA LYS A 39 11.18 -14.04 10.69
C LYS A 39 12.36 -13.73 11.61
N MET A 40 12.58 -12.46 12.00
CA MET A 40 13.58 -12.14 13.03
C MET A 40 13.15 -12.58 14.42
N THR A 41 11.85 -12.48 14.74
CA THR A 41 11.36 -12.80 16.09
C THR A 41 11.12 -14.29 16.30
N LEU A 42 10.82 -15.05 15.23
CA LEU A 42 10.36 -16.44 15.34
C LEU A 42 11.37 -17.51 14.86
N ASN A 43 12.54 -17.16 14.31
CA ASN A 43 13.54 -18.14 13.81
C ASN A 43 12.92 -19.25 12.93
N GLU A 44 12.01 -18.89 12.01
CA GLU A 44 11.23 -19.87 11.23
C GLU A 44 12.08 -20.75 10.30
N ASP A 45 13.35 -20.41 10.08
CA ASP A 45 14.31 -21.14 9.26
C ASP A 45 14.98 -22.31 10.00
N GLY A 46 14.74 -22.49 11.31
CA GLY A 46 15.24 -23.63 12.09
C GLY A 46 16.77 -23.65 12.30
N THR A 47 17.46 -22.58 11.89
CA THR A 47 18.92 -22.43 11.96
C THR A 47 19.41 -21.97 13.33
N GLY A 48 18.49 -21.54 14.22
CA GLY A 48 18.82 -20.91 15.50
C GLY A 48 19.42 -19.51 15.36
N GLN A 49 19.52 -18.98 14.14
CA GLN A 49 20.01 -17.65 13.83
C GLN A 49 18.91 -16.87 13.12
N GLY A 50 17.98 -16.31 13.87
CA GLY A 50 17.06 -15.31 13.32
C GLY A 50 17.88 -14.26 12.62
N TYR A 51 17.46 -13.85 11.42
CA TYR A 51 18.15 -12.89 10.59
C TYR A 51 18.66 -11.71 11.44
N MET A 52 19.94 -11.73 11.82
CA MET A 52 20.53 -10.82 12.81
C MET A 52 20.76 -9.41 12.25
N LYS A 53 20.25 -9.11 11.06
CA LYS A 53 20.47 -7.82 10.42
C LYS A 53 19.29 -6.91 10.71
N THR A 54 19.37 -6.18 11.83
CA THR A 54 18.46 -5.06 12.12
C THR A 54 18.22 -4.26 10.84
N PRO A 55 16.96 -3.91 10.51
CA PRO A 55 16.65 -3.23 9.26
C PRO A 55 17.53 -1.97 9.13
N ASP A 56 18.26 -1.88 8.02
CA ASP A 56 19.10 -0.72 7.75
C ASP A 56 18.20 0.52 7.56
N ILE A 57 18.78 1.72 7.64
CA ILE A 57 18.04 2.98 7.45
C ILE A 57 17.27 2.97 6.11
N LEU A 58 17.85 2.38 5.06
CA LEU A 58 17.21 2.26 3.75
C LEU A 58 15.94 1.40 3.79
N ASP A 59 15.96 0.29 4.54
CA ASP A 59 14.83 -0.63 4.70
C ASP A 59 13.70 0.06 5.46
N MET A 60 14.03 0.80 6.52
CA MET A 60 13.06 1.62 7.25
C MET A 60 12.48 2.73 6.37
N MET A 61 13.31 3.44 5.59
CA MET A 61 12.86 4.47 4.65
C MET A 61 11.91 3.90 3.59
N LEU A 62 12.22 2.71 3.05
CA LEU A 62 11.36 2.02 2.08
C LEU A 62 10.00 1.66 2.71
N PHE A 63 10.00 1.16 3.95
CA PHE A 63 8.77 0.82 4.66
C PHE A 63 7.89 2.05 4.94
N PHE A 64 8.47 3.13 5.46
CA PHE A 64 7.73 4.39 5.66
C PHE A 64 7.24 4.98 4.33
N GLY A 65 8.01 4.84 3.25
CA GLY A 65 7.58 5.20 1.90
C GLY A 65 6.37 4.39 1.43
N ILE A 66 6.36 3.07 1.65
CA ILE A 66 5.23 2.20 1.34
C ILE A 66 3.99 2.60 2.15
N ILE A 67 4.13 2.88 3.45
CA ILE A 67 3.04 3.36 4.30
C ILE A 67 2.50 4.69 3.77
N ALA A 68 3.36 5.65 3.45
CA ALA A 68 2.96 6.95 2.95
C ALA A 68 2.18 6.84 1.62
N ILE A 69 2.66 6.00 0.68
CA ILE A 69 1.98 5.71 -0.58
C ILE A 69 0.63 5.03 -0.33
N GLY A 70 0.57 4.07 0.59
CA GLY A 70 -0.67 3.39 0.98
C GLY A 70 -1.72 4.36 1.55
N LEU A 71 -1.32 5.24 2.47
CA LEU A 71 -2.21 6.26 3.03
C LEU A 71 -2.68 7.25 1.96
N LEU A 72 -1.80 7.69 1.06
CA LEU A 72 -2.15 8.56 -0.04
C LEU A 72 -3.14 7.89 -1.01
N GLY A 73 -2.92 6.61 -1.34
CA GLY A 73 -3.84 5.78 -2.12
C GLY A 73 -5.21 5.62 -1.46
N LEU A 74 -5.25 5.46 -0.13
CA LEU A 74 -6.49 5.40 0.65
C LEU A 74 -7.28 6.70 0.54
N VAL A 75 -6.62 7.85 0.77
CA VAL A 75 -7.25 9.17 0.69
C VAL A 75 -7.82 9.41 -0.70
N LEU A 76 -7.05 9.13 -1.76
CA LEU A 76 -7.53 9.26 -3.14
C LEU A 76 -8.73 8.37 -3.44
N THR A 77 -8.73 7.14 -2.92
CA THR A 77 -9.86 6.21 -3.07
C THR A 77 -11.11 6.77 -2.41
N ILE A 78 -11.01 7.25 -1.17
CA ILE A 78 -12.13 7.84 -0.43
C ILE A 78 -12.67 9.09 -1.15
N VAL A 79 -11.78 10.01 -1.57
CA VAL A 79 -12.16 11.23 -2.29
C VAL A 79 -12.89 10.89 -3.60
N ASN A 80 -12.38 9.95 -4.38
CA ASN A 80 -13.02 9.52 -5.62
C ASN A 80 -14.35 8.81 -5.37
N LEU A 81 -14.46 8.01 -4.29
CA LEU A 81 -15.70 7.34 -3.91
C LEU A 81 -16.79 8.36 -3.52
N VAL A 82 -16.45 9.33 -2.66
CA VAL A 82 -17.36 10.42 -2.26
C VAL A 82 -17.83 11.22 -3.48
N ARG A 83 -16.92 11.48 -4.43
CA ARG A 83 -17.24 12.18 -5.68
C ARG A 83 -18.20 11.40 -6.57
N ILE A 84 -18.13 10.06 -6.57
CA ILE A 84 -19.07 9.20 -7.31
C ILE A 84 -20.43 9.15 -6.61
N VAL A 85 -20.46 9.03 -5.29
CA VAL A 85 -21.73 8.94 -4.52
C VAL A 85 -22.50 10.26 -4.54
N ARG A 86 -21.81 11.42 -4.50
CA ARG A 86 -22.45 12.74 -4.58
C ARG A 86 -22.88 13.17 -6.00
N ASN A 87 -22.48 12.45 -7.06
CA ASN A 87 -22.75 12.81 -8.48
C ASN A 87 -23.68 11.83 -9.22
#